data_AF-A0A848TTF0-F1
#
_entry.id   AF-A0A848TTF0-F1
#
_cell.length_a   1.000
_cell.length_b   1.000
_cell.length_c   1.000
_cell.angle_alpha   90.00
_cell.angle_beta   90.00
_cell.angle_gamma   90.00
#
_symmetry.space_group_name_H-M   'P 1'
#
loop_
_entity.id
_entity.type
_entity.pdbx_description
1 polymer ?
#
loop_
_entity_poly.entity_id
_entity_poly.type
_entity_poly.pdbx_seq_one_letter_code
_entity_poly.pdbx_strand_id
1 'polypeptide(L)'
;RTSQAMRGHFAAAKVEPKRKIAEFRVDPDNLIDVGEEITANHYFEGQFVDVSGTSIGKGFAGAMKRHNFAGLRASHGVSISHRSHGSTGQCQDPGKVFKGKKMAGHMGAARVTTQNLQVVRTDADRGLIMVKGAVPGSKGGWVTIKDAVKKPVPENVILPAALKSAAAEAERHAEEAAAAAAAEAEAEAARLAEEQAAQEAAALAEAEAEIADEKSDTDNSDAEKKDGEE
;
A
#
# COMPACT_ATOMS: atom_id res chain seq x y z
N ARG A 1 14.09 -22.87 10.24
CA ARG A 1 13.86 -24.15 10.94
C ARG A 1 12.49 -24.09 11.60
N THR A 2 11.64 -25.07 11.35
CA THR A 2 10.26 -25.13 11.87
C THR A 2 10.11 -26.43 12.66
N SER A 3 9.54 -26.35 13.86
CA SER A 3 9.26 -27.53 14.69
C SER A 3 8.21 -28.43 14.03
N GLN A 4 8.18 -29.71 14.39
CA GLN A 4 7.24 -30.68 13.80
C GLN A 4 5.78 -30.29 14.05
N ALA A 5 5.45 -29.85 15.26
CA ALA A 5 4.10 -29.38 15.61
C ALA A 5 3.65 -28.22 14.70
N MET A 6 4.52 -27.23 14.47
CA MET A 6 4.20 -26.10 13.59
C MET A 6 4.08 -26.52 12.13
N ARG A 7 4.84 -27.51 11.66
CA ARG A 7 4.68 -28.04 10.29
C ARG A 7 3.31 -28.66 10.08
N GLY A 8 2.81 -29.42 11.05
CA GLY A 8 1.45 -29.98 10.99
C GLY A 8 0.38 -28.89 10.91
N HIS A 9 0.54 -27.83 11.70
CA HIS A 9 -0.36 -26.67 11.66
C HIS A 9 -0.38 -25.98 10.29
N PHE A 10 0.80 -25.70 9.71
CA PHE A 10 0.89 -25.10 8.38
C PHE A 10 0.38 -26.01 7.25
N ALA A 11 0.60 -27.32 7.35
CA ALA A 11 0.11 -28.30 6.37
C ALA A 11 -1.42 -28.40 6.37
N ALA A 12 -2.07 -28.37 7.54
CA ALA A 12 -3.53 -28.35 7.65
C ALA A 12 -4.13 -27.10 6.99
N ALA A 13 -3.48 -25.95 7.14
CA ALA A 13 -3.87 -24.70 6.50
C ALA A 13 -3.39 -24.55 5.03
N LYS A 14 -2.67 -25.54 4.48
CA LYS A 14 -2.06 -25.52 3.13
C LYS A 14 -1.18 -24.30 2.84
N VAL A 15 -0.55 -23.73 3.87
CA VAL A 15 0.35 -22.58 3.74
C VAL A 15 1.80 -22.97 3.96
N GLU A 16 2.71 -22.21 3.36
CA GLU A 16 4.13 -22.39 3.59
C GLU A 16 4.54 -22.03 5.02
N PRO A 17 5.51 -22.74 5.64
CA PRO A 17 5.99 -22.41 6.97
C PRO A 17 6.58 -20.99 7.07
N LYS A 18 5.95 -20.12 7.86
CA LYS A 18 6.41 -18.74 8.09
C LYS A 18 7.29 -18.60 9.33
N ARG A 19 8.10 -17.54 9.39
CA ARG A 19 9.07 -17.29 10.47
C ARG A 19 8.43 -16.76 11.76
N LYS A 20 7.34 -16.00 11.66
CA LYS A 20 6.62 -15.41 12.80
C LYS A 20 5.12 -15.49 12.54
N ILE A 21 4.38 -15.78 13.60
CA ILE A 21 2.91 -15.74 13.61
C ILE A 21 2.51 -14.62 14.57
N ALA A 22 1.50 -13.85 14.17
CA ALA A 22 0.89 -12.79 14.96
C ALA A 22 -0.62 -12.78 14.67
N GLU A 23 -1.40 -12.40 15.69
CA GLU A 23 -2.85 -12.32 15.59
C GLU A 23 -3.29 -10.85 15.56
N PHE A 24 -4.31 -10.59 14.75
CA PHE A 24 -5.00 -9.31 14.66
C PHE A 24 -6.44 -9.53 15.06
N ARG A 25 -6.94 -8.67 15.96
CA ARG A 25 -8.35 -8.68 16.33
C ARG A 25 -9.08 -7.83 15.31
N VAL A 26 -10.02 -8.44 14.61
CA VAL A 26 -10.84 -7.83 13.56
C VAL A 26 -12.30 -8.14 13.82
N ASP A 27 -13.17 -7.34 13.19
CA ASP A 27 -14.61 -7.60 13.16
C ASP A 27 -14.92 -8.81 12.23
N PRO A 28 -15.99 -9.59 12.47
CA PRO A 28 -16.38 -10.69 11.59
C PRO A 28 -16.46 -10.34 10.11
N ASP A 29 -16.87 -9.11 9.77
CA ASP A 29 -17.00 -8.65 8.38
C ASP A 29 -15.64 -8.46 7.69
N ASN A 30 -14.54 -8.40 8.45
CA ASN A 30 -13.18 -8.18 7.96
C ASN A 30 -12.30 -9.43 8.04
N LEU A 31 -12.92 -10.61 8.08
CA LEU A 31 -12.20 -11.88 8.02
C LEU A 31 -11.71 -12.14 6.59
N ILE A 32 -10.48 -12.67 6.50
CA ILE A 32 -9.81 -13.00 5.25
C ILE A 32 -9.71 -14.52 5.17
N ASP A 33 -9.88 -15.07 3.97
CA ASP A 33 -9.73 -16.50 3.71
C ASP A 33 -8.29 -16.99 3.97
N VAL A 34 -8.20 -18.26 4.40
CA VAL A 34 -6.92 -18.87 4.74
C VAL A 34 -6.10 -19.12 3.46
N GLY A 35 -4.87 -18.61 3.45
CA GLY A 35 -3.93 -18.78 2.32
C GLY A 35 -3.72 -17.53 1.50
N GLU A 36 -4.49 -16.47 1.77
CA GLU A 36 -4.37 -15.20 1.08
C GLU A 36 -3.11 -14.40 1.46
N GLU A 37 -2.56 -13.68 0.47
CA GLU A 37 -1.36 -12.85 0.62
C GLU A 37 -1.75 -11.37 0.67
N ILE A 38 -1.39 -10.69 1.77
CA ILE A 38 -1.63 -9.25 1.97
C ILE A 38 -0.46 -8.46 1.39
N THR A 39 -0.76 -7.50 0.53
CA THR A 39 0.22 -6.64 -0.13
C THR A 39 0.44 -5.30 0.60
N ALA A 40 1.53 -4.60 0.29
CA ALA A 40 1.84 -3.29 0.90
C ALA A 40 0.80 -2.20 0.55
N ASN A 41 0.05 -2.39 -0.54
CA ASN A 41 -1.03 -1.49 -0.98
C ASN A 41 -2.24 -1.46 -0.05
N HIS A 42 -2.30 -2.33 0.96
CA HIS A 42 -3.34 -2.27 1.98
C HIS A 42 -3.36 -0.92 2.70
N TYR A 43 -2.20 -0.25 2.77
CA TYR A 43 -2.09 1.11 3.26
C TYR A 43 -1.95 2.10 2.10
N PHE A 44 -2.49 3.29 2.27
CA PHE A 44 -2.36 4.37 1.29
C PHE A 44 -1.69 5.61 1.88
N GLU A 45 -1.27 6.52 1.00
CA GLU A 45 -0.56 7.73 1.39
C GLU A 45 -1.43 8.65 2.24
N GLY A 46 -0.90 9.13 3.37
CA GLY A 46 -1.61 9.99 4.31
C GLY A 46 -2.43 9.28 5.39
N GLN A 47 -2.62 7.96 5.28
CA GLN A 47 -3.26 7.15 6.33
C GLN A 47 -2.45 7.18 7.63
N PHE A 48 -3.13 7.12 8.77
CA PHE A 48 -2.50 7.03 10.09
C PHE A 48 -2.55 5.60 10.64
N VAL A 49 -1.40 5.15 11.14
CA VAL A 49 -1.19 3.78 11.63
C VAL A 49 -0.55 3.76 13.01
N ASP A 50 -0.83 2.71 13.77
CA ASP A 50 -0.20 2.37 15.03
C ASP A 50 0.80 1.23 14.80
N VAL A 51 2.06 1.45 15.18
CA VAL A 51 3.15 0.48 14.98
C VAL A 51 3.62 -0.08 16.32
N SER A 52 3.48 -1.38 16.49
CA SER A 52 3.91 -2.12 17.69
C SER A 52 5.13 -2.98 17.41
N GLY A 53 6.17 -2.83 18.22
CA GLY A 53 7.41 -3.59 18.09
C GLY A 53 8.05 -3.88 19.44
N THR A 54 9.13 -4.66 19.43
CA THR A 54 9.95 -4.88 20.63
C THR A 54 11.03 -3.80 20.68
N SER A 55 11.05 -3.00 21.74
CA SER A 55 12.02 -1.92 21.89
C SER A 55 13.46 -2.45 22.04
N ILE A 56 14.45 -1.65 21.65
CA ILE A 56 15.87 -1.98 21.81
C ILE A 56 16.18 -2.27 23.30
N GLY A 57 16.80 -3.42 23.56
CA GLY A 57 17.28 -3.81 24.89
C GLY A 57 18.48 -2.97 25.32
N LYS A 58 18.46 -2.50 26.57
CA LYS A 58 19.53 -1.69 27.18
C LYS A 58 20.23 -2.41 28.35
N GLY A 59 19.92 -3.69 28.56
CA GLY A 59 20.46 -4.51 29.65
C GLY A 59 20.00 -4.05 31.03
N PHE A 60 20.80 -4.31 32.06
CA PHE A 60 20.56 -3.81 33.41
C PHE A 60 20.88 -2.31 33.47
N ALA A 61 19.86 -1.48 33.66
CA ALA A 61 19.97 -0.04 33.72
C ALA A 61 19.83 0.47 35.17
N GLY A 62 20.72 1.39 35.56
CA GLY A 62 20.61 2.13 36.82
C GLY A 62 19.40 3.07 36.87
N ALA A 63 19.04 3.55 38.06
CA ALA A 63 17.84 4.36 38.28
C ALA A 63 17.81 5.66 37.46
N MET A 64 18.95 6.31 37.26
CA MET A 64 19.05 7.53 36.44
C MET A 64 18.66 7.26 34.98
N LYS A 65 19.22 6.23 34.33
CA LYS A 65 18.93 5.92 32.92
C LYS A 65 17.52 5.34 32.72
N ARG A 66 17.03 4.57 33.69
CA ARG A 66 15.74 3.87 33.60
C ARG A 66 14.55 4.78 33.90
N HIS A 67 14.68 5.69 34.86
CA HIS A 67 13.59 6.51 35.39
C HIS A 67 13.86 8.02 35.36
N ASN A 68 14.95 8.45 34.73
CA ASN A 68 15.38 9.86 34.66
C ASN A 68 15.57 10.52 36.03
N PHE A 69 16.09 9.77 37.03
CA PHE A 69 16.44 10.34 38.33
C PHE A 69 17.60 11.33 38.22
N ALA A 70 17.56 12.42 38.99
CA ALA A 70 18.56 13.50 38.95
C ALA A 70 19.94 13.11 39.50
N GLY A 71 20.01 12.14 40.42
CA GLY A 71 21.24 11.80 41.14
C GLY A 71 21.54 12.77 42.30
N LEU A 72 22.76 12.69 42.83
CA LEU A 72 23.25 13.60 43.88
C LEU A 72 24.28 14.59 43.31
N ARG A 73 24.69 15.57 44.11
CA ARG A 73 25.76 16.52 43.75
C ARG A 73 27.06 15.79 43.44
N ALA A 74 27.92 16.42 42.64
CA ALA A 74 29.19 15.84 42.21
C ALA A 74 30.37 16.15 43.16
N SER A 75 30.51 17.39 43.64
CA SER A 75 31.73 17.87 44.33
C SER A 75 31.53 18.27 45.80
N HIS A 76 30.34 18.74 46.18
CA HIS A 76 30.09 19.31 47.50
C HIS A 76 29.76 18.22 48.55
N GLY A 77 30.77 17.47 48.98
CA GLY A 77 30.71 16.57 50.14
C GLY A 77 29.99 15.24 49.92
N VAL A 78 29.58 14.92 48.69
CA VAL A 78 28.96 13.62 48.38
C VAL A 78 30.06 12.55 48.29
N SER A 79 29.99 11.55 49.17
CA SER A 79 30.89 10.40 49.16
C SER A 79 30.27 9.22 48.42
N ILE A 80 30.85 8.82 47.27
CA ILE A 80 30.59 7.56 46.53
C ILE A 80 29.19 7.46 45.86
N SER A 81 28.22 8.25 46.30
CA SER A 81 26.79 8.07 46.00
C SER A 81 26.24 8.96 44.87
N HIS A 82 27.11 9.57 44.06
CA HIS A 82 26.76 10.53 42.98
C HIS A 82 25.60 10.08 42.08
N ARG A 83 25.55 8.78 41.74
CA ARG A 83 24.54 8.19 40.84
C ARG A 83 23.61 7.21 41.55
N SER A 84 23.59 7.25 42.89
CA SER A 84 22.69 6.43 43.70
C SER A 84 21.24 6.86 43.52
N HIS A 85 20.30 5.98 43.91
CA HIS A 85 18.87 6.20 43.76
C HIS A 85 18.25 6.95 44.94
N GLY A 86 19.04 7.32 45.96
CA GLY A 86 18.57 7.96 47.18
C GLY A 86 17.71 7.05 48.05
N SER A 87 16.81 7.64 48.83
CA SER A 87 15.94 6.89 49.75
C SER A 87 14.92 6.01 49.03
N THR A 88 14.76 4.77 49.51
CA THR A 88 13.79 3.81 48.98
C THR A 88 12.44 3.88 49.68
N GLY A 89 12.35 4.45 50.88
CA GLY A 89 11.12 4.46 51.70
C GLY A 89 11.17 5.43 52.89
N GLN A 90 10.12 5.37 53.72
CA GLN A 90 10.04 6.04 55.01
C GLN A 90 10.59 5.13 56.13
N CYS A 91 10.68 5.64 57.36
CA CYS A 91 11.20 4.93 58.53
C CYS A 91 10.18 3.93 59.10
N GLN A 92 9.62 4.19 60.30
CA GLN A 92 8.85 3.21 61.06
C GLN A 92 7.53 2.82 60.40
N ASP A 93 6.70 3.80 60.05
CA ASP A 93 5.47 3.58 59.29
C ASP A 93 5.73 3.98 57.84
N PRO A 94 5.70 3.08 56.85
CA PRO A 94 5.13 1.72 56.79
C PRO A 94 6.14 0.55 56.99
N GLY A 95 7.41 0.82 57.34
CA GLY A 95 8.41 -0.22 57.64
C GLY A 95 8.80 -1.14 56.48
N LYS A 96 8.45 -0.78 55.23
CA LYS A 96 8.72 -1.56 54.03
C LYS A 96 8.85 -0.71 52.78
N VAL A 97 9.47 -1.26 51.74
CA VAL A 97 9.46 -0.67 50.40
C VAL A 97 8.15 -1.05 49.69
N PHE A 98 7.42 -0.06 49.18
CA PHE A 98 6.18 -0.30 48.43
C PHE A 98 6.43 -1.02 47.10
N LYS A 99 5.45 -1.83 46.68
CA LYS A 99 5.45 -2.46 45.35
C LYS A 99 5.42 -1.38 44.26
N GLY A 100 6.14 -1.61 43.16
CA GLY A 100 6.25 -0.64 42.07
C GLY A 100 7.22 0.51 42.33
N LYS A 101 7.96 0.51 43.45
CA LYS A 101 9.04 1.49 43.69
C LYS A 101 10.04 1.45 42.54
N LYS A 102 10.30 2.62 41.96
CA LYS A 102 11.24 2.81 40.86
C LYS A 102 12.68 2.52 41.32
N MET A 103 13.25 1.44 40.80
CA MET A 103 14.63 0.99 41.09
C MET A 103 15.39 0.67 39.80
N ALA A 104 16.68 0.36 39.92
CA ALA A 104 17.47 -0.22 38.83
C ALA A 104 16.88 -1.56 38.36
N GLY A 105 17.16 -1.96 37.13
CA GLY A 105 16.66 -3.22 36.57
C GLY A 105 16.80 -3.28 35.06
N HIS A 106 16.33 -4.38 34.47
CA HIS A 106 16.33 -4.55 33.03
C HIS A 106 15.50 -3.45 32.34
N MET A 107 16.05 -2.85 31.29
CA MET A 107 15.41 -1.80 30.51
C MET A 107 15.39 -2.16 29.02
N GLY A 108 14.26 -1.93 28.36
CA GLY A 108 14.05 -2.30 26.96
C GLY A 108 13.63 -3.75 26.79
N ALA A 109 13.69 -4.26 25.55
CA ALA A 109 13.13 -5.56 25.16
C ALA A 109 11.65 -5.74 25.54
N ALA A 110 10.92 -4.64 25.69
CA ALA A 110 9.49 -4.64 26.00
C ALA A 110 8.70 -4.34 24.73
N ARG A 111 7.45 -4.79 24.66
CA ARG A 111 6.55 -4.43 23.57
C ARG A 111 6.09 -2.98 23.76
N VAL A 112 6.32 -2.15 22.76
CA VAL A 112 5.94 -0.73 22.73
C VAL A 112 5.16 -0.46 21.46
N THR A 113 4.11 0.34 21.58
CA THR A 113 3.33 0.83 20.44
C THR A 113 3.57 2.32 20.30
N THR A 114 3.97 2.75 19.10
CA THR A 114 4.00 4.15 18.72
C THR A 114 2.76 4.42 17.90
N GLN A 115 1.95 5.39 18.34
CA GLN A 115 0.64 5.65 17.76
C GLN A 115 0.67 6.83 16.80
N ASN A 116 -0.33 6.89 15.90
CA ASN A 116 -0.58 8.02 14.99
C ASN A 116 0.58 8.34 14.04
N LEU A 117 1.29 7.32 13.55
CA LEU A 117 2.32 7.51 12.55
C LEU A 117 1.68 7.65 11.17
N GLN A 118 2.19 8.55 10.33
CA GLN A 118 1.64 8.78 8.99
C GLN A 118 2.35 7.90 7.96
N VAL A 119 1.59 7.25 7.09
CA VAL A 119 2.13 6.58 5.90
C VAL A 119 2.46 7.65 4.86
N VAL A 120 3.72 7.69 4.41
CA VAL A 120 4.19 8.68 3.44
C VAL A 120 4.02 8.16 2.03
N ARG A 121 4.40 6.91 1.80
CA ARG A 121 4.38 6.25 0.49
C ARG A 121 4.36 4.74 0.66
N THR A 122 3.69 4.06 -0.26
CA THR A 122 3.76 2.60 -0.40
C THR A 122 4.39 2.22 -1.75
N ASP A 123 5.08 1.09 -1.76
CA ASP A 123 5.73 0.51 -2.94
C ASP A 123 5.35 -0.97 -2.97
N ALA A 124 4.42 -1.31 -3.87
CA ALA A 124 3.85 -2.65 -4.00
C ALA A 124 4.88 -3.67 -4.50
N ASP A 125 5.64 -3.29 -5.52
CA ASP A 125 6.61 -4.15 -6.22
C ASP A 125 7.70 -4.63 -5.27
N ARG A 126 8.15 -3.74 -4.38
CA ARG A 126 9.18 -4.05 -3.38
C ARG A 126 8.60 -4.45 -2.02
N GLY A 127 7.28 -4.36 -1.84
CA GLY A 127 6.59 -4.64 -0.58
C GLY A 127 7.01 -3.70 0.57
N LEU A 128 7.26 -2.41 0.28
CA LEU A 128 7.73 -1.44 1.26
C LEU A 128 6.63 -0.47 1.68
N ILE A 129 6.59 -0.15 2.98
CA ILE A 129 5.72 0.87 3.56
C ILE A 129 6.61 1.92 4.23
N MET A 130 6.54 3.16 3.75
CA MET A 130 7.30 4.27 4.30
C MET A 130 6.46 5.01 5.35
N VAL A 131 6.96 5.09 6.58
CA VAL A 131 6.24 5.69 7.71
C VAL A 131 7.02 6.88 8.24
N LYS A 132 6.32 7.98 8.51
CA LYS A 132 6.87 9.20 9.12
C LYS A 132 6.96 9.02 10.63
N GLY A 133 8.18 8.81 11.13
CA GLY A 133 8.48 8.84 12.56
C GLY A 133 9.39 7.69 13.02
N ALA A 134 9.47 7.52 14.34
CA ALA A 134 10.28 6.48 14.95
C ALA A 134 9.50 5.18 15.10
N VAL A 135 10.09 4.09 14.62
CA VAL A 135 9.56 2.73 14.78
C VAL A 135 10.26 2.03 15.95
N PRO A 136 9.53 1.40 16.88
CA PRO A 136 10.13 0.74 18.03
C PRO A 136 10.88 -0.53 17.62
N GLY A 137 12.20 -0.54 17.83
CA GLY A 137 13.04 -1.72 17.66
C GLY A 137 14.35 -1.43 16.96
N SER A 138 15.16 -2.48 16.77
CA SER A 138 16.35 -2.43 15.93
C SER A 138 16.01 -2.73 14.47
N LYS A 139 16.91 -2.39 13.56
CA LYS A 139 16.80 -2.76 12.13
C LYS A 139 16.63 -4.29 11.99
N GLY A 140 15.73 -4.71 11.11
CA GLY A 140 15.39 -6.14 10.91
C GLY A 140 14.52 -6.77 12.01
N GLY A 141 14.07 -5.98 12.98
CA GLY A 141 13.09 -6.41 13.98
C GLY A 141 11.69 -6.57 13.38
N TRP A 142 10.89 -7.46 13.99
CA TRP A 142 9.49 -7.62 13.62
C TRP A 142 8.64 -6.51 14.21
N VAL A 143 7.77 -5.95 13.38
CA VAL A 143 6.78 -4.96 13.78
C VAL A 143 5.40 -5.41 13.32
N THR A 144 4.40 -4.96 14.07
CA THR A 144 2.98 -5.13 13.75
C THR A 144 2.44 -3.76 13.43
N ILE A 145 1.81 -3.61 12.28
CA ILE A 145 1.18 -2.35 11.85
C ILE A 145 -0.33 -2.58 11.89
N LYS A 146 -1.05 -1.61 12.45
CA LYS A 146 -2.51 -1.59 12.52
C LYS A 146 -3.01 -0.19 12.18
N ASP A 147 -4.27 -0.06 11.84
CA ASP A 147 -4.90 1.26 11.74
C ASP A 147 -4.88 2.00 13.08
N ALA A 148 -4.77 3.33 13.00
CA ALA A 148 -4.69 4.17 14.18
C ALA A 148 -6.04 4.19 14.93
N VAL A 149 -6.03 3.71 16.18
CA VAL A 149 -7.24 3.63 17.02
C VAL A 149 -7.78 5.02 17.40
N LYS A 150 -6.92 6.04 17.41
CA LYS A 150 -7.25 7.39 17.90
C LYS A 150 -7.63 8.37 16.79
N LYS A 151 -7.58 7.96 15.53
CA LYS A 151 -7.92 8.81 14.39
C LYS A 151 -9.11 8.24 13.64
N PRO A 152 -9.95 9.09 13.04
CA PRO A 152 -11.06 8.62 12.23
C PRO A 152 -10.51 7.78 11.07
N VAL A 153 -11.19 6.69 10.79
CA VAL A 153 -10.88 5.83 9.65
C VAL A 153 -11.17 6.65 8.39
N PRO A 154 -10.18 6.84 7.51
CA PRO A 154 -10.41 7.56 6.26
C PRO A 154 -11.32 6.76 5.32
N GLU A 155 -12.05 7.44 4.44
CA GLU A 155 -13.05 6.81 3.55
C GLU A 155 -12.42 5.88 2.49
N ASN A 156 -11.15 6.10 2.16
CA ASN A 156 -10.42 5.35 1.12
C ASN A 156 -9.74 4.07 1.65
N VAL A 157 -10.20 3.52 2.77
CA VAL A 157 -9.62 2.29 3.34
C VAL A 157 -10.09 1.08 2.54
N ILE A 158 -9.12 0.23 2.18
CA ILE A 158 -9.37 -1.02 1.47
C ILE A 158 -9.76 -2.08 2.50
N LEU A 159 -11.05 -2.38 2.58
CA LEU A 159 -11.62 -3.45 3.41
C LEU A 159 -11.96 -4.67 2.51
N PRO A 160 -11.67 -5.91 2.94
CA PRO A 160 -10.99 -6.31 4.18
C PRO A 160 -9.46 -6.20 4.12
N ALA A 161 -8.85 -6.34 2.93
CA ALA A 161 -7.42 -6.14 2.70
C ALA A 161 -7.09 -5.99 1.20
N ALA A 162 -5.91 -5.44 0.89
CA ALA A 162 -5.36 -5.49 -0.47
C ALA A 162 -4.72 -6.87 -0.72
N LEU A 163 -5.54 -7.80 -1.22
CA LEU A 163 -5.14 -9.17 -1.51
C LEU A 163 -4.44 -9.27 -2.86
N LYS A 164 -3.42 -10.13 -2.93
CA LYS A 164 -2.71 -10.40 -4.18
C LYS A 164 -3.56 -11.14 -5.20
N SER A 165 -4.46 -12.03 -4.75
CA SER A 165 -5.43 -12.71 -5.61
C SER A 165 -6.38 -11.71 -6.27
N ALA A 166 -6.93 -10.78 -5.50
CA ALA A 166 -7.79 -9.71 -5.99
C ALA A 166 -7.06 -8.76 -6.96
N ALA A 167 -5.79 -8.45 -6.70
CA ALA A 167 -4.98 -7.65 -7.62
C ALA A 167 -4.76 -8.38 -8.96
N ALA A 168 -4.45 -9.69 -8.93
CA ALA A 168 -4.29 -10.50 -10.13
C ALA A 168 -5.62 -10.67 -10.90
N GLU A 169 -6.74 -10.74 -10.21
CA GLU A 169 -8.08 -10.72 -10.83
C GLU A 169 -8.38 -9.38 -11.49
N ALA A 170 -8.07 -8.27 -10.82
CA ALA A 170 -8.23 -6.93 -11.38
C ALA A 170 -7.35 -6.71 -12.62
N GLU A 171 -6.11 -7.19 -12.61
CA GLU A 171 -5.22 -7.14 -13.78
C GLU A 171 -5.78 -7.96 -14.95
N ARG A 172 -6.25 -9.19 -14.70
CA ARG A 172 -6.89 -10.01 -15.75
C ARG A 172 -8.12 -9.33 -16.35
N HIS A 173 -8.99 -8.76 -15.51
CA HIS A 173 -10.17 -8.05 -16.00
C HIS A 173 -9.82 -6.75 -16.71
N ALA A 174 -8.76 -6.06 -16.31
CA ALA A 174 -8.27 -4.86 -16.99
C ALA A 174 -7.70 -5.21 -18.38
N GLU A 175 -6.97 -6.32 -18.52
CA GLU A 175 -6.48 -6.83 -19.80
C GLU A 175 -7.63 -7.27 -20.71
N GLU A 176 -8.64 -7.97 -20.18
CA GLU A 176 -9.84 -8.37 -20.91
C GLU A 176 -10.65 -7.16 -21.37
N ALA A 177 -10.83 -6.14 -20.52
CA ALA A 177 -11.52 -4.91 -20.87
C ALA A 177 -10.73 -4.08 -21.90
N ALA A 178 -9.41 -4.02 -21.78
CA ALA A 178 -8.55 -3.35 -22.76
C ALA A 178 -8.58 -4.07 -24.12
N ALA A 179 -8.59 -5.40 -24.13
CA ALA A 179 -8.73 -6.19 -25.34
C ALA A 179 -10.12 -6.01 -25.99
N ALA A 180 -11.18 -5.95 -25.19
CA ALA A 180 -12.53 -5.67 -25.68
C ALA A 180 -12.66 -4.25 -26.26
N ALA A 181 -12.11 -3.25 -25.58
CA ALA A 181 -12.10 -1.87 -26.07
C ALA A 181 -11.26 -1.69 -27.34
N ALA A 182 -10.13 -2.40 -27.46
CA ALA A 182 -9.33 -2.42 -28.68
C ALA A 182 -10.08 -3.09 -29.84
N ALA A 183 -10.78 -4.20 -29.59
CA ALA A 183 -11.59 -4.88 -30.59
C ALA A 183 -12.80 -4.05 -31.04
N GLU A 184 -13.47 -3.33 -30.12
CA GLU A 184 -14.54 -2.39 -30.45
C GLU A 184 -14.03 -1.21 -31.27
N ALA A 185 -12.88 -0.64 -30.91
CA ALA A 185 -12.26 0.46 -31.65
C ALA A 185 -11.81 0.04 -33.07
N GLU A 186 -11.28 -1.18 -33.22
CA GLU A 186 -10.87 -1.72 -34.52
C GLU A 186 -12.08 -2.04 -35.42
N ALA A 187 -13.17 -2.57 -34.84
CA ALA A 187 -14.43 -2.78 -35.54
C ALA A 187 -15.12 -1.46 -35.93
N GLU A 188 -15.04 -0.43 -35.08
CA GLU A 188 -15.54 0.91 -35.39
C GLU A 188 -14.70 1.58 -36.49
N ALA A 189 -13.37 1.44 -36.46
CA ALA A 189 -12.50 1.92 -37.53
C ALA A 189 -12.76 1.22 -38.86
N ALA A 190 -13.02 -0.09 -38.85
CA ALA A 190 -13.38 -0.85 -40.06
C ALA A 190 -14.72 -0.39 -40.66
N ARG A 191 -15.76 -0.17 -39.83
CA ARG A 191 -17.03 0.40 -40.29
C ARG A 191 -16.86 1.79 -40.89
N LEU A 192 -16.10 2.66 -40.24
CA LEU A 192 -15.85 4.01 -40.74
C LEU A 192 -15.06 3.98 -42.05
N ALA A 193 -14.13 3.04 -42.22
CA ALA A 193 -13.39 2.85 -43.47
C ALA A 193 -14.29 2.31 -44.59
N GLU A 194 -15.21 1.39 -44.30
CA GLU A 194 -16.21 0.92 -45.27
C GLU A 194 -17.19 2.04 -45.66
N GLU A 195 -17.64 2.86 -44.69
CA GLU A 195 -18.49 4.03 -44.95
C GLU A 195 -17.75 5.09 -45.78
N GLN A 196 -16.48 5.35 -45.50
CA GLN A 196 -15.64 6.29 -46.28
C GLN A 196 -15.38 5.76 -47.69
N ALA A 197 -15.09 4.46 -47.85
CA ALA A 197 -14.91 3.84 -49.16
C ALA A 197 -16.21 3.86 -49.98
N ALA A 198 -17.37 3.68 -49.33
CA ALA A 198 -18.67 3.82 -49.98
C ALA A 198 -18.96 5.27 -50.39
N GLN A 199 -18.58 6.25 -49.57
CA GLN A 199 -18.71 7.67 -49.89
C GLN A 199 -17.75 8.11 -51.01
N GLU A 200 -16.52 7.61 -51.03
CA GLU A 200 -15.56 7.86 -52.12
C GLU A 200 -16.00 7.18 -53.42
N ALA A 201 -16.52 5.95 -53.37
CA ALA A 201 -17.07 5.28 -54.54
C ALA A 201 -18.32 6.00 -55.08
N ALA A 202 -19.19 6.51 -54.19
CA ALA A 202 -20.32 7.34 -54.58
C ALA A 202 -19.87 8.68 -55.18
N ALA A 203 -18.85 9.33 -54.61
CA ALA A 203 -18.29 10.57 -55.13
C ALA A 203 -17.57 10.38 -56.47
N LEU A 204 -16.90 9.25 -56.68
CA LEU A 204 -16.30 8.88 -57.97
C LEU A 204 -17.38 8.57 -59.02
N ALA A 205 -18.48 7.93 -58.63
CA ALA A 205 -19.61 7.71 -59.53
C ALA A 205 -20.33 9.03 -59.88
N GLU A 206 -20.47 9.97 -58.94
CA GLU A 206 -20.97 11.32 -59.22
C GLU A 206 -20.00 12.10 -60.12
N ALA A 207 -18.69 12.03 -59.87
CA ALA A 207 -17.68 12.67 -60.72
C ALA A 207 -17.62 12.06 -62.13
N GLU A 208 -17.78 10.74 -62.27
CA GLU A 208 -17.89 10.08 -63.58
C GLU A 208 -19.19 10.43 -64.30
N ALA A 209 -20.28 10.65 -63.56
CA ALA A 209 -21.53 11.16 -64.13
C ALA A 209 -21.40 12.62 -64.60
N GLU A 210 -20.71 13.48 -63.85
CA GLU A 210 -20.41 14.86 -64.25
C GLU A 210 -19.46 14.92 -65.47
N ILE A 211 -18.44 14.05 -65.55
CA ILE A 211 -17.56 13.93 -66.71
C ILE A 211 -18.29 13.36 -67.95
N ALA A 212 -19.29 12.49 -67.75
CA ALA A 212 -20.15 12.01 -68.83
C ALA A 212 -21.13 13.10 -69.31
N ASP A 213 -21.61 13.96 -68.41
CA ASP A 213 -22.41 15.14 -68.76
C ASP A 213 -21.57 16.18 -69.53
N GLU A 214 -20.33 16.45 -69.11
CA GLU A 214 -19.39 17.33 -69.85
C GLU A 214 -18.95 16.75 -71.22
N LYS A 215 -18.85 15.41 -71.36
CA LYS A 215 -18.63 14.78 -72.67
C LYS A 215 -19.87 14.84 -73.56
N SER A 216 -21.08 14.82 -73.00
CA SER A 216 -22.30 15.05 -73.78
C SER A 216 -22.41 16.50 -74.27
N ASP A 217 -21.84 17.46 -73.53
CA ASP A 217 -21.69 18.86 -73.95
C ASP A 217 -20.53 19.06 -74.95
N THR A 218 -19.52 18.17 -74.95
CA THR A 218 -18.41 18.22 -75.93
C THR A 218 -18.75 17.52 -77.25
N ASP A 219 -19.56 16.46 -77.25
CA ASP A 219 -20.07 15.80 -78.48
C ASP A 219 -21.13 16.64 -79.21
N ASN A 220 -21.71 17.66 -78.55
CA ASN A 220 -22.55 18.66 -79.21
C ASN A 220 -21.73 19.83 -79.81
N SER A 221 -20.39 19.79 -79.71
CA SER A 221 -19.48 20.81 -80.27
C SER A 221 -18.62 20.34 -81.46
N ASP A 222 -18.66 19.05 -81.82
CA ASP A 222 -17.98 18.50 -83.01
C ASP A 222 -18.94 18.00 -84.12
N ALA A 223 -20.25 18.29 -83.99
CA ALA A 223 -21.26 18.08 -85.02
C ALA A 223 -21.60 19.34 -85.86
N GLU A 224 -21.06 20.51 -85.50
CA GLU A 224 -21.26 21.80 -86.20
C GLU A 224 -19.99 22.29 -86.94
N LYS A 225 -19.34 21.43 -87.72
CA LYS A 225 -18.42 21.87 -88.80
C LYS A 225 -18.59 21.02 -90.06
N LYS A 226 -19.81 20.98 -90.56
CA LYS A 226 -20.11 20.74 -91.98
C LYS A 226 -21.16 21.75 -92.39
N ASP A 227 -20.70 22.84 -93.00
CA ASP A 227 -21.30 23.56 -94.12
C ASP A 227 -20.75 24.99 -94.19
N GLY A 228 -20.13 25.35 -95.32
CA GLY A 228 -19.73 26.74 -95.63
C GLY A 228 -18.48 26.87 -96.50
N GLU A 229 -18.65 26.84 -97.83
CA GLU A 229 -17.71 27.25 -98.88
C GLU A 229 -17.33 28.75 -98.79
N GLU A 230 -16.03 29.06 -98.90
CA GLU A 230 -15.37 29.93 -99.90
C GLU A 230 -13.85 30.01 -99.65
#